data_AF-I4A6C2-F1
#
_entry.id   AF-I4A6C2-F1
#
_cell.length_a   1.000
_cell.length_b   1.000
_cell.length_c   1.000
_cell.angle_alpha   90.00
_cell.angle_beta   90.00
_cell.angle_gamma   90.00
#
_symmetry.space_group_name_H-M   'P 1'
#
loop_
_entity.id
_entity.type
_entity.pdbx_description
1 polymer ?
#
loop_
_entity_poly.entity_id
_entity_poly.type
_entity_poly.pdbx_seq_one_letter_code
_entity_poly.pdbx_strand_id
1 'polypeptide(L)'
;MNIEERKTFRLKLLKELYNHHFKSNGTQKQLDKRDLAKEIEKQLAYEYLAEKGLITIKQSAGAQFSCKVTALGIDLIESQWEVI
;
A
#
# COMPACT_ATOMS: atom_id res chain seq x y z
N MET A 1 5.24 17.29 -0.75
CA MET A 1 5.07 16.84 0.64
C MET A 1 6.40 16.96 1.39
N ASN A 2 6.37 17.29 2.68
CA ASN A 2 7.49 17.25 3.60
C ASN A 2 7.66 15.83 4.20
N ILE A 3 8.62 15.65 5.12
CA ILE A 3 8.95 14.33 5.69
C ILE A 3 7.77 13.71 6.46
N GLU A 4 7.12 14.49 7.34
CA GLU A 4 6.02 14.00 8.19
C GLU A 4 4.75 13.72 7.37
N GLU A 5 4.47 14.55 6.37
CA GLU A 5 3.39 14.32 5.40
C GLU A 5 3.60 13.01 4.65
N ARG A 6 4.84 12.72 4.21
CA ARG A 6 5.16 11.47 3.50
C ARG A 6 5.02 10.23 4.38
N LYS A 7 5.43 10.30 5.66
CA LYS A 7 5.24 9.22 6.62
C LYS A 7 3.75 8.94 6.82
N THR A 8 2.98 9.99 7.06
CA THR A 8 1.52 9.92 7.24
C THR A 8 0.84 9.34 6.00
N PHE A 9 1.26 9.79 4.81
CA PHE A 9 0.70 9.32 3.55
C PHE A 9 0.96 7.83 3.29
N ARG A 10 2.18 7.35 3.55
CA ARG A 10 2.52 5.92 3.46
C ARG A 10 1.69 5.08 4.44
N LEU A 11 1.55 5.53 5.68
CA LEU A 11 0.72 4.84 6.68
C LEU A 11 -0.75 4.78 6.25
N LYS A 12 -1.28 5.87 5.69
CA LYS A 12 -2.64 5.91 5.15
C LYS A 12 -2.82 4.88 4.03
N LEU A 13 -1.91 4.81 3.06
CA LEU A 13 -1.99 3.83 1.98
C LEU A 13 -1.93 2.39 2.49
N LEU A 14 -1.06 2.11 3.48
CA LEU A 14 -0.98 0.79 4.09
C LEU A 14 -2.28 0.41 4.80
N LYS A 15 -2.88 1.34 5.56
CA LYS A 15 -4.20 1.16 6.20
C LYS A 15 -5.31 0.92 5.18
N GLU A 16 -5.29 1.62 4.04
CA GLU A 16 -6.24 1.38 2.95
C GLU A 16 -6.13 -0.04 2.38
N LEU A 17 -4.91 -0.56 2.21
CA LEU A 17 -4.67 -1.91 1.73
C LEU A 17 -5.06 -2.98 2.76
N TYR A 18 -4.77 -2.74 4.04
CA TYR A 18 -5.25 -3.54 5.16
C TYR A 18 -6.78 -3.64 5.14
N ASN A 19 -7.47 -2.50 5.12
CA ASN A 19 -8.94 -2.48 5.10
C ASN A 19 -9.49 -3.16 3.84
N HIS A 20 -8.84 -2.96 2.69
CA HIS A 20 -9.23 -3.63 1.45
C HIS A 20 -9.10 -5.15 1.58
N HIS A 21 -8.01 -5.65 2.16
CA HIS A 21 -7.77 -7.08 2.37
C HIS A 21 -8.95 -7.75 3.08
N PHE A 22 -9.40 -7.21 4.20
CA PHE A 22 -10.51 -7.81 4.95
C PHE A 22 -11.88 -7.59 4.29
N LYS A 23 -12.06 -6.48 3.56
CA LYS A 23 -13.30 -6.22 2.81
C LYS A 23 -13.44 -7.08 1.54
N SER A 24 -12.34 -7.47 0.91
CA SER A 24 -12.32 -8.21 -0.35
C SER A 24 -11.93 -9.69 -0.18
N ASN A 25 -12.02 -10.22 1.04
CA ASN A 25 -11.65 -11.60 1.39
C ASN A 25 -10.23 -11.97 0.92
N GLY A 26 -9.28 -11.06 1.13
CA GLY A 26 -7.87 -11.22 0.78
C GLY A 26 -7.52 -10.98 -0.69
N THR A 27 -8.45 -10.44 -1.48
CA THR A 27 -8.22 -10.14 -2.90
C THR A 27 -7.28 -8.94 -3.08
N GLN A 28 -6.53 -8.94 -4.18
CA GLN A 28 -5.60 -7.86 -4.50
C GLN A 28 -6.35 -6.61 -4.99
N LYS A 29 -5.91 -5.42 -4.56
CA LYS A 29 -6.40 -4.13 -5.04
C LYS A 29 -5.79 -3.86 -6.42
N GLN A 30 -6.63 -3.61 -7.42
CA GLN A 30 -6.17 -3.19 -8.74
C GLN A 30 -5.85 -1.69 -8.75
N LEU A 31 -4.76 -1.32 -9.40
CA LEU A 31 -4.28 0.04 -9.60
C LEU A 31 -4.04 0.26 -11.10
N ASP A 32 -4.54 1.37 -11.63
CA ASP A 32 -4.22 1.80 -12.99
C ASP A 32 -2.86 2.50 -13.01
N LYS A 33 -1.95 2.04 -13.88
CA LYS A 33 -0.63 2.66 -14.10
C LYS A 33 -0.74 4.14 -14.46
N ARG A 34 -1.78 4.54 -15.21
CA ARG A 34 -1.98 5.93 -15.65
C ARG A 34 -2.31 6.85 -14.49
N ASP A 35 -3.02 6.34 -13.49
CA ASP A 35 -3.35 7.12 -12.29
C ASP A 35 -2.14 7.22 -11.35
N LEU A 36 -1.37 6.13 -11.22
CA LEU A 36 -0.10 6.14 -10.50
C LEU A 36 0.93 7.10 -11.12
N ALA A 37 1.03 7.12 -12.45
CA ALA A 37 1.98 7.97 -13.17
C ALA A 37 1.68 9.48 -13.03
N LYS A 38 0.43 9.85 -12.72
CA LYS A 38 0.03 11.24 -12.46
C LYS A 38 0.37 11.69 -11.03
N GLU A 39 0.57 10.75 -10.11
CA GLU A 39 0.78 11.02 -8.68
C GLU A 39 2.14 10.47 -8.22
N ILE A 40 3.22 11.20 -8.50
CA ILE A 40 4.60 10.80 -8.18
C ILE A 40 4.76 10.36 -6.71
N GLU A 41 4.22 11.13 -5.76
CA GLU A 41 4.30 10.80 -4.32
C GLU A 41 3.59 9.48 -3.99
N LYS A 42 2.51 9.15 -4.69
CA LYS A 42 1.77 7.89 -4.55
C LYS A 42 2.57 6.72 -5.08
N GLN A 43 3.16 6.86 -6.26
CA GLN A 43 4.05 5.85 -6.82
C GLN A 43 5.22 5.56 -5.87
N LEU A 44 5.94 6.59 -5.43
CA LEU A 44 7.07 6.45 -4.50
C LEU A 44 6.66 5.83 -3.16
N ALA A 45 5.45 6.12 -2.67
CA ALA A 45 4.93 5.50 -1.46
C ALA A 45 4.66 4.01 -1.63
N TYR A 46 4.08 3.58 -2.76
CA TYR A 46 3.89 2.15 -3.06
C TYR A 46 5.24 1.43 -3.21
N GLU A 47 6.19 2.01 -3.94
CA GLU A 47 7.54 1.45 -4.09
C GLU A 47 8.22 1.28 -2.72
N TYR A 48 8.22 2.31 -1.88
CA TYR A 48 8.78 2.25 -0.53
C TYR A 48 8.15 1.16 0.34
N LEU A 49 6.82 1.05 0.34
CA LEU A 49 6.12 0.03 1.13
C LEU A 49 6.43 -1.39 0.62
N ALA A 50 6.61 -1.56 -0.68
CA ALA A 50 6.98 -2.82 -1.30
C ALA A 50 8.43 -3.20 -0.97
N GLU A 51 9.37 -2.26 -1.03
CA GLU A 51 10.77 -2.47 -0.63
C GLU A 51 10.90 -2.84 0.86
N LYS A 52 10.01 -2.31 1.71
CA LYS A 52 9.91 -2.70 3.12
C LYS A 52 9.24 -4.06 3.35
N GLY A 53 8.72 -4.71 2.31
CA GLY A 53 8.03 -5.99 2.41
C GLY A 53 6.64 -5.90 3.07
N LEU A 54 6.09 -4.70 3.24
CA LEU A 54 4.77 -4.48 3.86
C LEU A 54 3.62 -4.72 2.87
N ILE A 55 3.92 -4.65 1.57
CA ILE A 55 2.98 -4.92 0.49
C ILE A 55 3.69 -5.71 -0.61
N THR A 56 2.91 -6.39 -1.45
CA THR A 56 3.36 -6.96 -2.72
C THR A 56 2.71 -6.23 -3.87
N ILE A 57 3.50 -5.89 -4.90
CA ILE A 57 3.02 -5.35 -6.16
C ILE A 57 3.29 -6.41 -7.24
N LYS A 58 2.25 -6.81 -7.97
CA LYS A 58 2.38 -7.65 -9.16
C LYS A 58 1.98 -6.84 -10.38
N GLN A 59 2.83 -6.87 -11.40
CA GLN A 59 2.50 -6.32 -12.69
C GLN A 59 1.73 -7.37 -13.48
N SER A 60 0.51 -7.03 -13.90
CA SER A 60 -0.26 -7.85 -14.83
C SER A 60 0.05 -7.43 -16.27
N ALA A 61 -0.28 -8.27 -17.25
CA ALA A 61 -0.12 -7.94 -18.67
C ALA A 61 -0.84 -6.60 -18.98
N GLY A 62 -0.09 -5.65 -19.54
CA GLY A 62 -0.58 -4.31 -19.88
C GLY A 62 -0.30 -3.23 -18.82
N ALA A 63 -1.29 -2.38 -18.55
CA ALA A 63 -1.17 -1.17 -17.72
C ALA A 63 -1.77 -1.32 -16.31
N GLN A 64 -2.03 -2.55 -15.86
CA GLN A 64 -2.63 -2.81 -14.56
C GLN A 64 -1.60 -3.40 -13.60
N PHE A 65 -1.59 -2.88 -12.38
CA PHE A 65 -0.85 -3.45 -11.26
C PHE A 65 -1.84 -3.92 -10.21
N SER A 66 -1.56 -5.07 -9.61
CA SER A 66 -2.29 -5.52 -8.44
C SER A 66 -1.41 -5.38 -7.20
N CYS A 67 -1.98 -4.85 -6.14
CA CYS A 67 -1.31 -4.61 -4.87
C CYS A 67 -2.04 -5.33 -3.74
N LYS A 68 -1.29 -5.89 -2.80
CA LYS A 68 -1.84 -6.58 -1.62
C LYS A 68 -0.95 -6.34 -0.41
N VAL A 69 -1.54 -6.13 0.76
CA VAL A 69 -0.82 -6.08 2.04
C VAL A 69 -0.25 -7.47 2.39
N THR A 70 0.97 -7.53 2.93
CA THR A 70 1.58 -8.77 3.41
C THR A 70 1.21 -9.03 4.87
N ALA A 71 1.53 -10.22 5.39
CA ALA A 71 1.44 -10.50 6.83
C ALA A 71 2.25 -9.46 7.64
N LEU A 72 3.49 -9.17 7.22
CA LEU A 72 4.32 -8.15 7.88
C LEU A 72 3.65 -6.76 7.88
N GLY A 73 2.97 -6.38 6.79
CA GLY A 73 2.21 -5.14 6.73
C GLY A 73 0.99 -5.12 7.64
N ILE A 74 0.31 -6.26 7.79
CA ILE A 74 -0.80 -6.45 8.73
C ILE A 74 -0.30 -6.32 10.17
N ASP A 75 0.75 -7.08 10.53
CA ASP A 75 1.35 -7.07 11.87
C ASP A 75 1.80 -5.66 12.27
N LEU A 76 2.37 -4.89 11.35
CA LEU A 76 2.77 -3.50 11.62
C LEU A 76 1.56 -2.59 11.91
N ILE A 77 0.45 -2.76 11.20
CA ILE A 77 -0.77 -1.97 11.43
C ILE A 77 -1.42 -2.36 12.76
N GLU A 78 -1.48 -3.66 13.06
CA GLU A 78 -2.10 -4.18 14.28
C GLU A 78 -1.24 -3.92 15.53
N SER A 79 0.09 -4.05 15.44
CA SER A 79 0.99 -3.71 16.57
C SER A 79 1.01 -2.22 16.92
N GLN A 80 0.73 -1.32 15.96
CA GLN A 80 0.50 0.10 16.26
C GLN A 80 -0.84 0.35 16.98
N TRP A 81 -1.78 -0.60 16.92
CA TRP A 81 -3.07 -0.53 17.60
C TRP A 81 -2.97 -0.98 19.07
N GLU A 82 -2.00 -1.82 19.42
CA GLU A 82 -1.82 -2.34 20.79
C GLU A 82 -1.11 -1.38 21.76
N VAL A 83 -0.79 -0.16 21.33
CA VAL A 83 -0.14 0.89 22.17
C VAL A 83 -1.10 2.04 22.48
N ILE A 84 -2.41 1.76 22.65
CA ILE A 84 -3.41 2.76 23.10
C ILE A 84 -4.18 2.19 24.29
#